data_AF-A0A929F4C4-F1
#
_entry.id   AF-A0A929F4C4-F1
#
_cell.length_a   1.000
_cell.length_b   1.000
_cell.length_c   1.000
_cell.angle_alpha   90.00
_cell.angle_beta   90.00
_cell.angle_gamma   90.00
#
_symmetry.space_group_name_H-M   'P 1'
#
loop_
_entity.id
_entity.type
_entity.pdbx_description
1 polymer ?
#
loop_
_entity_poly.entity_id
_entity_poly.type
_entity_poly.pdbx_seq_one_letter_code
_entity_poly.pdbx_strand_id
1 'polypeptide(L)'
;MSDDYNISYSYQTGTSSPVPQPAGTPVTAIDSHLYAFAECNRVNIPNGGTLLIHRHSNSQMMVAPEVSMALHSCRTFRTLAQHVDVLTSTIPQLAGQQADVANVLGMVKDAGLMTSGEAMCQRLSHSATPITDLPPTRVFIITCDRTPAVQRLLESMLHTGSLSRHEQLFLVDDSRDSHNAEINREVAAKFNLTSPRNIQYVGAKEQQSLLDALIAELPEHEQGIRFLIDRQRWANHKSYGLARTVCLLLSVGRRAIVMDDDVICAAVDSPHKRDGLAFSDTPREVDFYASEQDILSRTAKTGFDPLTGHAQCLGLPMAQALQKLGMTDLREHHLQDANAAYLNHWSGDSPILVTQSGTLGDPGTSGTHWIYTIAPASTQRLLASPGGLDSALINRHYWMGQPRPQFTKMAVISQVTGLDNSHLLPPYFPVFRGEDYLFGAMVEYLHPQAAVLEYDWSVPHFPVDARQGSTDNKPATGKGNINFSKYVTDRTVYEAGISPVTRLQNLAALTKALSETSKQDLLTIYRTEVAEAQGEQLENLSAYMKNGAPRPEVWQTYLQQSVENVSQAMQTVANLKDIPGIPDSYEEQGILEEFRAHSSELAVSLTAWPAIREAAAAITRQLLESGDLTP
;
A
#
# COMPACT_ATOMS: atom_id res chain seq x y z
N MET A 1 56.81 -5.38 -22.21
CA MET A 1 56.20 -4.51 -23.23
C MET A 1 54.77 -4.28 -22.74
N SER A 2 54.53 -3.44 -21.73
CA SER A 2 54.48 -1.96 -21.80
C SER A 2 53.74 -1.52 -23.05
N ASP A 3 52.44 -1.23 -22.91
CA ASP A 3 51.77 -0.16 -23.65
C ASP A 3 50.64 0.38 -22.77
N ASP A 4 50.90 1.57 -22.22
CA ASP A 4 49.99 2.41 -21.47
C ASP A 4 48.90 2.95 -22.41
N TYR A 5 47.65 2.57 -22.19
CA TYR A 5 46.51 3.33 -22.72
C TYR A 5 46.04 4.34 -21.68
N ASN A 6 46.66 5.52 -21.75
CA ASN A 6 46.27 6.72 -21.04
C ASN A 6 45.06 7.34 -21.77
N ILE A 7 43.83 6.99 -21.35
CA ILE A 7 42.61 7.58 -21.91
C ILE A 7 42.32 8.89 -21.17
N SER A 8 42.62 10.00 -21.85
CA SER A 8 42.32 11.36 -21.42
C SER A 8 40.81 11.63 -21.53
N TYR A 9 40.14 11.93 -20.41
CA TYR A 9 38.77 12.43 -20.38
C TYR A 9 38.74 13.93 -20.70
N SER A 10 38.43 14.29 -21.93
CA SER A 10 38.15 15.67 -22.33
C SER A 10 36.70 15.77 -22.78
N TYR A 11 35.88 16.51 -22.03
CA TYR A 11 34.52 16.88 -22.43
C TYR A 11 34.58 17.77 -23.68
N GLN A 12 34.33 17.19 -24.86
CA GLN A 12 34.14 17.96 -26.08
C GLN A 12 32.67 18.33 -26.21
N THR A 13 32.34 19.56 -25.83
CA THR A 13 31.11 20.23 -26.28
C THR A 13 31.23 20.48 -27.78
N GLY A 14 30.35 19.86 -28.58
CA GLY A 14 30.31 20.02 -30.02
C GLY A 14 30.20 21.49 -30.46
N THR A 15 31.03 21.87 -31.42
CA THR A 15 31.11 23.20 -32.03
C THR A 15 29.83 23.53 -32.81
N SER A 16 29.08 24.52 -32.33
CA SER A 16 28.24 25.37 -33.18
C SER A 16 28.46 26.83 -32.77
N SER A 17 28.53 27.71 -33.78
CA SER A 17 28.92 29.12 -33.68
C SER A 17 28.16 29.92 -32.60
N PRO A 18 28.77 30.99 -32.04
CA PRO A 18 28.35 31.58 -30.77
C PRO A 18 27.05 32.37 -30.91
N VAL A 19 26.00 31.89 -30.24
CA VAL A 19 24.89 32.72 -29.76
C VAL A 19 25.34 33.36 -28.45
N PRO A 20 25.06 34.66 -28.17
CA PRO A 20 25.54 35.30 -26.96
C PRO A 20 25.01 34.57 -25.72
N GLN A 21 25.92 34.06 -24.89
CA GLN A 21 25.61 33.55 -23.55
C GLN A 21 24.97 34.69 -22.72
N PRO A 22 23.78 34.52 -22.13
CA PRO A 22 23.46 35.23 -20.91
C PRO A 22 24.47 34.75 -19.86
N ALA A 23 25.17 35.67 -19.23
CA ALA A 23 26.10 35.35 -18.14
C ALA A 23 25.35 34.56 -17.05
N GLY A 24 25.66 33.26 -16.95
CA GLY A 24 25.18 32.43 -15.86
C GLY A 24 25.73 32.99 -14.55
N THR A 25 24.83 33.43 -13.69
CA THR A 25 25.16 33.90 -12.35
C THR A 25 25.87 32.76 -11.59
N PRO A 26 27.01 33.00 -10.90
CA PRO A 26 27.63 31.97 -10.09
C PRO A 26 26.66 31.53 -9.00
N VAL A 27 26.40 30.22 -8.89
CA VAL A 27 25.63 29.62 -7.80
C VAL A 27 26.43 29.80 -6.50
N THR A 28 26.33 30.98 -5.90
CA THR A 28 27.02 31.37 -4.65
C THR A 28 26.04 31.73 -3.54
N ALA A 29 24.73 31.69 -3.82
CA ALA A 29 23.72 31.56 -2.77
C ALA A 29 23.51 30.07 -2.49
N ILE A 30 23.49 29.68 -1.22
CA ILE A 30 23.05 28.34 -0.81
C ILE A 30 21.61 28.19 -1.31
N ASP A 31 21.43 27.50 -2.44
CA ASP A 31 20.12 27.22 -3.03
C ASP A 31 19.37 26.29 -2.06
N SER A 32 18.50 26.88 -1.25
CA SER A 32 17.69 26.16 -0.26
C SER A 32 16.41 25.57 -0.86
N HIS A 33 16.16 25.78 -2.15
CA HIS A 33 14.98 25.24 -2.82
C HIS A 33 15.18 23.76 -3.14
N LEU A 34 14.09 23.01 -3.09
CA LEU A 34 14.06 21.60 -3.42
C LEU A 34 13.68 21.42 -4.89
N TYR A 35 14.38 20.51 -5.53
CA TYR A 35 14.15 20.09 -6.90
C TYR A 35 14.12 18.58 -6.97
N ALA A 36 13.31 18.06 -7.90
CA ALA A 36 13.33 16.67 -8.28
C ALA A 36 13.31 16.57 -9.81
N PHE A 37 14.08 15.63 -10.36
CA PHE A 37 14.05 15.35 -11.78
C PHE A 37 12.64 14.91 -12.19
N ALA A 38 12.10 15.59 -13.20
CA ALA A 38 10.74 15.36 -13.64
C ALA A 38 10.59 14.02 -14.37
N GLU A 39 9.35 13.55 -14.46
CA GLU A 39 9.03 12.42 -15.33
C GLU A 39 9.27 12.82 -16.81
N CYS A 40 10.26 12.19 -17.44
CA CYS A 40 10.62 12.44 -18.83
C CYS A 40 10.52 11.17 -19.68
N ASN A 41 9.94 11.30 -20.87
CA ASN A 41 10.10 10.31 -21.92
C ASN A 41 11.54 10.37 -22.45
N ARG A 42 12.12 9.21 -22.75
CA ARG A 42 13.50 9.07 -23.23
C ARG A 42 13.48 8.58 -24.67
N VAL A 43 14.11 9.33 -25.56
CA VAL A 43 14.30 8.92 -26.96
C VAL A 43 15.79 8.83 -27.24
N ASN A 44 16.27 7.60 -27.46
CA ASN A 44 17.65 7.37 -27.86
C ASN A 44 17.83 7.79 -29.31
N ILE A 45 18.77 8.71 -29.56
CA ILE A 45 19.07 9.21 -30.89
C ILE A 45 20.25 8.41 -31.46
N PRO A 46 20.17 7.92 -32.72
CA PRO A 46 21.21 7.07 -33.32
C PRO A 46 22.64 7.63 -33.31
N ASN A 47 22.81 8.95 -33.13
CA ASN A 47 24.11 9.63 -33.07
C ASN A 47 24.71 9.71 -31.65
N GLY A 48 24.16 8.99 -30.68
CA GLY A 48 24.74 8.83 -29.34
C GLY A 48 24.22 9.78 -28.27
N GLY A 49 23.15 10.53 -28.53
CA GLY A 49 22.44 11.34 -27.53
C GLY A 49 21.14 10.71 -27.04
N THR A 50 20.63 11.17 -25.90
CA THR A 50 19.28 10.87 -25.41
C THR A 50 18.49 12.17 -25.31
N LEU A 51 17.38 12.27 -26.03
CA LEU A 51 16.42 13.36 -25.86
C LEU A 51 15.51 13.05 -24.68
N LEU A 52 15.51 13.93 -23.68
CA LEU A 52 14.57 13.93 -22.57
C LEU A 52 13.42 14.87 -22.89
N ILE A 53 12.19 14.38 -22.83
CA ILE A 53 10.97 15.18 -23.04
C ILE A 53 10.14 15.13 -21.77
N HIS A 54 9.93 16.28 -21.14
CA HIS A 54 9.12 16.38 -19.92
C HIS A 54 7.67 15.95 -20.21
N ARG A 55 7.08 15.09 -19.36
CA ARG A 55 5.73 14.55 -19.62
C ARG A 55 4.60 15.56 -19.48
N HIS A 56 4.76 16.54 -18.59
CA HIS A 56 3.69 17.50 -18.24
C HIS A 56 3.99 18.93 -18.67
N SER A 57 5.00 19.15 -19.51
CA SER A 57 5.38 20.47 -20.01
C SER A 57 5.95 20.33 -21.42
N ASN A 58 6.20 21.44 -22.09
CA ASN A 58 6.81 21.44 -23.42
C ASN A 58 8.36 21.45 -23.37
N SER A 59 8.94 21.23 -22.18
CA SER A 59 10.39 21.23 -21.98
C SER A 59 11.04 19.97 -22.52
N GLN A 60 12.18 20.12 -23.17
CA GLN A 60 13.02 19.01 -23.63
C GLN A 60 14.49 19.39 -23.66
N MET A 61 15.37 18.40 -23.49
CA MET A 61 16.83 18.60 -23.52
C MET A 61 17.53 17.38 -24.10
N MET A 62 18.52 17.61 -24.95
CA MET A 62 19.45 16.56 -25.38
C MET A 62 20.54 16.39 -24.33
N VAL A 63 20.78 15.16 -23.88
CA VAL A 63 21.84 14.82 -22.94
C VAL A 63 22.63 13.59 -23.41
N ALA A 64 23.79 13.34 -22.82
CA ALA A 64 24.49 12.07 -23.00
C ALA A 64 23.71 10.92 -22.32
N PRO A 65 23.77 9.67 -22.82
CA PRO A 65 23.09 8.52 -22.23
C PRO A 65 23.41 8.32 -20.74
N GLU A 66 24.65 8.53 -20.34
CA GLU A 66 25.12 8.39 -18.96
C GLU A 66 24.49 9.45 -18.05
N VAL A 67 24.30 10.68 -18.55
CA VAL A 67 23.60 11.75 -17.84
C VAL A 67 22.13 11.39 -17.66
N SER A 68 21.48 10.89 -18.71
CA SER A 68 20.09 10.40 -18.63
C SER A 68 19.92 9.30 -17.58
N MET A 69 20.87 8.36 -17.50
CA MET A 69 20.88 7.32 -16.46
C MET A 69 21.05 7.92 -15.06
N ALA A 70 22.04 8.78 -14.85
CA ALA A 70 22.32 9.41 -13.56
C ALA A 70 21.14 10.26 -13.04
N LEU A 71 20.43 10.98 -13.93
CA LEU A 71 19.26 11.79 -13.56
C LEU A 71 18.11 10.95 -12.97
N HIS A 72 18.07 9.64 -13.21
CA HIS A 72 17.08 8.77 -12.57
C HIS A 72 17.22 8.76 -11.04
N SER A 73 18.43 8.91 -10.51
CA SER A 73 18.71 9.00 -9.07
C SER A 73 18.32 10.35 -8.46
N CYS A 74 17.92 11.34 -9.28
CA CYS A 74 17.55 12.69 -8.85
C CYS A 74 16.03 12.88 -8.71
N ARG A 75 15.23 11.80 -8.67
CA ARG A 75 13.75 11.86 -8.59
C ARG A 75 13.21 12.26 -7.21
N THR A 76 14.06 12.30 -6.19
CA THR A 76 13.68 12.69 -4.84
C THR A 76 13.87 14.20 -4.66
N PHE A 77 12.93 14.89 -4.01
CA PHE A 77 13.06 16.32 -3.74
C PHE A 77 14.22 16.59 -2.77
N ARG A 78 15.25 17.28 -3.29
CA ARG A 78 16.46 17.69 -2.58
C ARG A 78 16.97 19.01 -3.15
N THR A 79 17.82 19.69 -2.39
CA THR A 79 18.60 20.81 -2.96
C THR A 79 19.52 20.32 -4.07
N LEU A 80 19.91 21.20 -4.99
CA LEU A 80 20.87 20.84 -6.04
C LEU A 80 22.20 20.34 -5.44
N ALA A 81 22.67 20.94 -4.35
CA ALA A 81 23.88 20.51 -3.65
C ALA A 81 23.74 19.07 -3.12
N GLN A 82 22.62 18.73 -2.50
CA GLN A 82 22.36 17.37 -2.04
C GLN A 82 22.29 16.36 -3.20
N HIS A 83 21.74 16.75 -4.35
CA HIS A 83 21.77 15.90 -5.56
C HIS A 83 23.20 15.65 -6.04
N VAL A 84 24.06 16.67 -6.04
CA VAL A 84 25.49 16.52 -6.34
C VAL A 84 26.14 15.52 -5.39
N ASP A 85 25.88 15.64 -4.09
CA ASP A 85 26.44 14.73 -3.08
C ASP A 85 25.97 13.28 -3.31
N VAL A 86 24.68 13.09 -3.59
CA VAL A 86 24.13 11.76 -3.90
C VAL A 86 24.78 11.18 -5.16
N LEU A 87 24.84 11.93 -6.27
CA LEU A 87 25.41 11.42 -7.51
C LEU A 87 26.91 11.10 -7.39
N THR A 88 27.68 11.97 -6.73
CA THR A 88 29.13 11.78 -6.58
C THR A 88 29.51 10.71 -5.56
N SER A 89 28.61 10.37 -4.63
CA SER A 89 28.80 9.26 -3.68
C SER A 89 28.31 7.91 -4.20
N THR A 90 27.28 7.90 -5.07
CA THR A 90 26.66 6.67 -5.58
C THR A 90 27.23 6.21 -6.91
N ILE A 91 27.77 7.13 -7.73
CA ILE A 91 28.35 6.83 -9.03
C ILE A 91 29.87 7.04 -8.95
N PRO A 92 30.67 5.95 -8.87
CA PRO A 92 32.12 6.05 -8.68
C PRO A 92 32.83 6.92 -9.72
N GLN A 93 32.32 6.94 -10.97
CA GLN A 93 32.86 7.72 -12.07
C GLN A 93 32.69 9.24 -11.88
N LEU A 94 31.78 9.68 -11.01
CA LEU A 94 31.53 11.09 -10.72
C LEU A 94 32.25 11.56 -9.45
N ALA A 95 32.94 10.67 -8.73
CA ALA A 95 33.67 11.04 -7.51
C ALA A 95 34.71 12.13 -7.80
N GLY A 96 34.66 13.23 -7.04
CA GLY A 96 35.54 14.40 -7.21
C GLY A 96 35.13 15.38 -8.32
N GLN A 97 34.00 15.17 -8.99
CA GLN A 97 33.49 16.03 -10.07
C GLN A 97 32.30 16.92 -9.65
N GLN A 98 32.28 17.36 -8.39
CA GLN A 98 31.13 18.07 -7.82
C GLN A 98 30.72 19.32 -8.62
N ALA A 99 31.70 20.10 -9.11
CA ALA A 99 31.44 21.31 -9.88
C ALA A 99 30.77 21.01 -11.23
N ASP A 100 31.23 19.97 -11.94
CA ASP A 100 30.70 19.58 -13.24
C ASP A 100 29.28 19.00 -13.10
N VAL A 101 29.06 18.17 -12.09
CA VAL A 101 27.71 17.66 -11.76
C VAL A 101 26.76 18.81 -11.42
N ALA A 102 27.20 19.79 -10.63
CA ALA A 102 26.40 20.96 -10.29
C ALA A 102 26.01 21.77 -11.54
N ASN A 103 26.96 21.97 -12.46
CA ASN A 103 26.70 22.67 -13.73
C ASN A 103 25.66 21.92 -14.59
N VAL A 104 25.80 20.60 -14.73
CA VAL A 104 24.84 19.78 -15.50
C VAL A 104 23.45 19.83 -14.86
N LEU A 105 23.34 19.68 -13.55
CA LEU A 105 22.06 19.79 -12.85
C LEU A 105 21.44 21.19 -12.99
N GLY A 106 22.27 22.24 -12.96
CA GLY A 106 21.85 23.61 -13.26
C GLY A 106 21.25 23.74 -14.67
N MET A 107 21.91 23.19 -15.68
CA MET A 107 21.39 23.17 -17.06
C MET A 107 20.07 22.40 -17.18
N VAL A 108 19.94 21.25 -16.50
CA VAL A 108 18.70 20.45 -16.48
C VAL A 108 17.56 21.20 -15.80
N LYS A 109 17.86 21.93 -14.71
CA LYS A 109 16.91 22.83 -14.03
C LYS A 109 16.47 23.95 -14.97
N ASP A 110 17.41 24.67 -15.57
CA ASP A 110 17.14 25.82 -16.43
C ASP A 110 16.39 25.42 -17.71
N ALA A 111 16.60 24.20 -18.20
CA ALA A 111 15.84 23.59 -19.28
C ALA A 111 14.39 23.21 -18.88
N GLY A 112 14.00 23.38 -17.61
CA GLY A 112 12.68 23.05 -17.09
C GLY A 112 12.42 21.56 -16.97
N LEU A 113 13.46 20.75 -16.77
CA LEU A 113 13.36 19.29 -16.55
C LEU A 113 13.44 18.90 -15.06
N MET A 114 13.51 19.89 -14.16
CA MET A 114 13.36 19.67 -12.72
C MET A 114 12.06 20.32 -12.22
N THR A 115 11.26 19.54 -11.50
CA THR A 115 10.09 20.03 -10.78
C THR A 115 10.56 20.73 -9.50
N SER A 116 10.13 21.98 -9.27
CA SER A 116 10.42 22.69 -8.01
C SER A 116 9.47 22.24 -6.90
N GLY A 117 9.97 22.21 -5.67
CA GLY A 117 9.19 21.94 -4.47
C GLY A 117 8.08 22.96 -4.27
N GLU A 118 8.32 24.23 -4.60
CA GLU A 118 7.31 25.30 -4.52
C GLU A 118 6.12 25.02 -5.44
N ALA A 119 6.37 24.70 -6.71
CA ALA A 119 5.32 24.41 -7.68
C ALA A 119 4.51 23.17 -7.27
N MET A 120 5.18 22.17 -6.70
CA MET A 120 4.53 20.99 -6.12
C MET A 120 3.63 21.38 -4.94
N CYS A 121 4.14 22.16 -3.98
CA CYS A 121 3.37 22.60 -2.82
C CYS A 121 2.12 23.40 -3.24
N GLN A 122 2.25 24.30 -4.21
CA GLN A 122 1.13 25.07 -4.77
C GLN A 122 0.09 24.13 -5.40
N ARG A 123 0.54 23.13 -6.18
CA ARG A 123 -0.36 22.16 -6.83
C ARG A 123 -1.12 21.31 -5.82
N LEU A 124 -0.49 20.89 -4.73
CA LEU A 124 -1.12 20.04 -3.70
C LEU A 124 -2.04 20.83 -2.75
N SER A 125 -1.78 22.12 -2.55
CA SER A 125 -2.52 22.96 -1.60
C SER A 125 -3.76 23.62 -2.19
N HIS A 126 -3.92 23.60 -3.52
CA HIS A 126 -5.03 24.25 -4.20
C HIS A 126 -6.02 23.22 -4.75
N SER A 127 -7.26 23.27 -4.28
CA SER A 127 -8.38 22.51 -4.85
C SER A 127 -9.28 23.45 -5.63
N ALA A 128 -9.68 23.01 -6.83
CA ALA A 128 -10.57 23.77 -7.70
C ALA A 128 -12.00 23.84 -7.14
N THR A 129 -12.43 22.84 -6.35
CA THR A 129 -13.78 22.80 -5.78
C THR A 129 -13.76 22.16 -4.39
N PRO A 130 -13.96 22.94 -3.31
CA PRO A 130 -14.05 22.38 -1.98
C PRO A 130 -15.31 21.49 -1.88
N ILE A 131 -15.12 20.24 -1.44
CA ILE A 131 -16.23 19.35 -1.12
C ILE A 131 -16.79 19.74 0.25
N THR A 132 -18.10 19.96 0.33
CA THR A 132 -18.79 20.31 1.58
C THR A 132 -19.73 19.20 2.06
N ASP A 133 -20.15 18.30 1.17
CA ASP A 133 -21.00 17.17 1.49
C ASP A 133 -20.33 15.89 1.02
N LEU A 134 -20.06 15.00 1.97
CA LEU A 134 -19.44 13.71 1.70
C LEU A 134 -20.52 12.62 1.77
N PRO A 135 -20.42 11.56 0.95
CA PRO A 135 -21.30 10.42 1.08
C PRO A 135 -21.37 9.90 2.53
N PRO A 136 -22.52 9.39 2.99
CA PRO A 136 -22.64 8.86 4.34
C PRO A 136 -21.65 7.71 4.59
N THR A 137 -21.31 7.49 5.86
CA THR A 137 -20.41 6.41 6.27
C THR A 137 -21.19 5.21 6.80
N ARG A 138 -20.87 4.01 6.29
CA ARG A 138 -21.28 2.71 6.83
C ARG A 138 -20.10 2.05 7.52
N VAL A 139 -20.36 1.38 8.64
CA VAL A 139 -19.33 0.66 9.41
C VAL A 139 -19.58 -0.83 9.32
N PHE A 140 -18.53 -1.60 9.13
CA PHE A 140 -18.57 -3.04 8.95
C PHE A 140 -17.61 -3.71 9.93
N ILE A 141 -18.09 -4.76 10.58
CA ILE A 141 -17.26 -5.71 11.32
C ILE A 141 -17.27 -7.01 10.53
N ILE A 142 -16.10 -7.59 10.28
CA ILE A 142 -15.99 -8.91 9.64
C ILE A 142 -15.57 -9.95 10.67
N THR A 143 -16.25 -11.10 10.66
CA THR A 143 -15.93 -12.22 11.57
C THR A 143 -16.09 -13.58 10.91
N CYS A 144 -15.42 -14.58 11.47
CA CYS A 144 -15.53 -15.98 11.08
C CYS A 144 -15.11 -16.86 12.27
N ASP A 145 -16.07 -17.52 12.91
CA ASP A 145 -15.89 -18.45 14.04
C ASP A 145 -15.14 -17.84 15.25
N ARG A 146 -15.29 -16.53 15.49
CA ARG A 146 -14.59 -15.76 16.55
C ARG A 146 -15.53 -14.97 17.46
N THR A 147 -16.56 -15.64 18.00
CA THR A 147 -17.58 -15.02 18.86
C THR A 147 -17.05 -14.18 20.03
N PRO A 148 -16.03 -14.61 20.79
CA PRO A 148 -15.50 -13.78 21.88
C PRO A 148 -14.88 -12.45 21.40
N ALA A 149 -14.31 -12.43 20.19
CA ALA A 149 -13.73 -11.23 19.59
C ALA A 149 -14.84 -10.22 19.27
N VAL A 150 -15.90 -10.69 18.59
CA VAL A 150 -17.09 -9.90 18.24
C VAL A 150 -17.72 -9.26 19.48
N GLN A 151 -17.93 -10.04 20.55
CA GLN A 151 -18.49 -9.52 21.79
C GLN A 151 -17.63 -8.39 22.37
N ARG A 152 -16.31 -8.61 22.47
CA ARG A 152 -15.38 -7.61 23.01
C ARG A 152 -15.33 -6.33 22.17
N LEU A 153 -15.35 -6.46 20.84
CA LEU A 153 -15.37 -5.31 19.94
C LEU A 153 -16.67 -4.51 20.11
N LEU A 154 -17.83 -5.17 20.09
CA LEU A 154 -19.13 -4.49 20.24
C LEU A 154 -19.26 -3.81 21.60
N GLU A 155 -18.80 -4.45 22.69
CA GLU A 155 -18.72 -3.81 24.01
C GLU A 155 -17.83 -2.57 23.98
N SER A 156 -16.68 -2.61 23.30
CA SER A 156 -15.80 -1.44 23.17
C SER A 156 -16.44 -0.31 22.33
N MET A 157 -17.24 -0.65 21.31
CA MET A 157 -17.96 0.32 20.48
C MET A 157 -19.02 1.10 21.28
N LEU A 158 -19.66 0.49 22.27
CA LEU A 158 -20.64 1.19 23.13
C LEU A 158 -20.02 2.32 23.97
N HIS A 159 -18.70 2.29 24.16
CA HIS A 159 -17.97 3.37 24.84
C HIS A 159 -17.63 4.54 23.90
N THR A 160 -17.95 4.43 22.61
CA THR A 160 -17.71 5.49 21.62
C THR A 160 -18.92 6.43 21.53
N GLY A 161 -18.67 7.73 21.48
CA GLY A 161 -19.72 8.77 21.39
C GLY A 161 -20.20 9.06 19.96
N SER A 162 -19.74 8.29 18.96
CA SER A 162 -19.86 8.63 17.53
C SER A 162 -20.79 7.72 16.73
N LEU A 163 -21.27 6.61 17.29
CA LEU A 163 -22.03 5.59 16.54
C LEU A 163 -23.24 6.13 15.78
N SER A 164 -23.94 7.12 16.34
CA SER A 164 -25.11 7.75 15.72
C SER A 164 -24.78 8.58 14.46
N ARG A 165 -23.51 8.96 14.27
CA ARG A 165 -23.02 9.73 13.10
C ARG A 165 -22.91 8.88 11.84
N HIS A 166 -22.86 7.56 11.99
CA HIS A 166 -22.82 6.63 10.86
C HIS A 166 -24.23 6.31 10.40
N GLU A 167 -24.40 6.14 9.09
CA GLU A 167 -25.69 5.81 8.46
C GLU A 167 -26.17 4.44 8.93
N GLN A 168 -25.29 3.44 8.90
CA GLN A 168 -25.60 2.07 9.26
C GLN A 168 -24.36 1.31 9.73
N LEU A 169 -24.55 0.40 10.70
CA LEU A 169 -23.53 -0.56 11.15
C LEU A 169 -23.92 -1.97 10.65
N PHE A 170 -22.93 -2.80 10.31
CA PHE A 170 -23.11 -4.18 9.88
C PHE A 170 -22.13 -5.12 10.59
N LEU A 171 -22.60 -6.30 10.96
CA LEU A 171 -21.76 -7.45 11.30
C LEU A 171 -21.87 -8.46 10.15
N VAL A 172 -20.81 -8.58 9.34
CA VAL A 172 -20.71 -9.54 8.25
C VAL A 172 -20.05 -10.81 8.79
N ASP A 173 -20.87 -11.86 8.91
CA ASP A 173 -20.48 -13.11 9.54
C ASP A 173 -20.26 -14.21 8.49
N ASP A 174 -18.99 -14.60 8.33
CA ASP A 174 -18.56 -15.70 7.48
C ASP A 174 -18.24 -16.99 8.28
N SER A 175 -18.77 -17.12 9.51
CA SER A 175 -18.62 -18.32 10.35
C SER A 175 -19.08 -19.58 9.65
N ARG A 176 -18.33 -20.67 9.86
CA ARG A 176 -18.62 -22.01 9.31
C ARG A 176 -19.33 -22.88 10.32
N ASP A 177 -19.10 -22.63 11.61
CA ASP A 177 -19.85 -23.27 12.68
C ASP A 177 -21.17 -22.53 12.87
N SER A 178 -22.28 -23.25 12.66
CA SER A 178 -23.64 -22.73 12.86
C SER A 178 -23.91 -22.28 14.30
N HIS A 179 -23.23 -22.87 15.29
CA HIS A 179 -23.37 -22.48 16.68
C HIS A 179 -22.74 -21.11 16.93
N ASN A 180 -21.52 -20.88 16.43
CA ASN A 180 -20.85 -19.57 16.50
C ASN A 180 -21.68 -18.50 15.78
N ALA A 181 -22.21 -18.82 14.60
CA ALA A 181 -23.06 -17.91 13.83
C ALA A 181 -24.34 -17.51 14.60
N GLU A 182 -24.99 -18.45 15.30
CA GLU A 182 -26.17 -18.12 16.11
C GLU A 182 -25.81 -17.23 17.30
N ILE A 183 -24.71 -17.51 18.00
CA ILE A 183 -24.28 -16.65 19.10
C ILE A 183 -23.90 -15.25 18.60
N ASN A 184 -23.20 -15.14 17.47
CA ASN A 184 -22.88 -13.85 16.86
C ASN A 184 -24.14 -13.04 16.55
N ARG A 185 -25.19 -13.68 16.04
CA ARG A 185 -26.50 -13.06 15.83
C ARG A 185 -27.11 -12.58 17.15
N GLU A 186 -27.10 -13.39 18.20
CA GLU A 186 -27.60 -13.00 19.52
C GLU A 186 -26.81 -11.83 20.12
N VAL A 187 -25.48 -11.81 19.95
CA VAL A 187 -24.61 -10.72 20.40
C VAL A 187 -24.93 -9.42 19.66
N ALA A 188 -25.17 -9.47 18.35
CA ALA A 188 -25.62 -8.32 17.56
C ALA A 188 -26.97 -7.78 18.04
N ALA A 189 -27.95 -8.67 18.27
CA ALA A 189 -29.26 -8.29 18.80
C ALA A 189 -29.15 -7.65 20.21
N LYS A 190 -28.27 -8.19 21.07
CA LYS A 190 -28.01 -7.64 22.41
C LYS A 190 -27.36 -6.26 22.34
N PHE A 191 -26.40 -6.05 21.43
CA PHE A 191 -25.79 -4.74 21.21
C PHE A 191 -26.86 -3.68 20.87
N ASN A 192 -27.84 -4.03 20.05
CA ASN A 192 -28.93 -3.13 19.65
C ASN A 192 -29.88 -2.71 20.77
N LEU A 193 -29.89 -3.43 21.90
CA LEU A 193 -30.66 -3.00 23.08
C LEU A 193 -30.06 -1.76 23.78
N THR A 194 -28.79 -1.45 23.52
CA THR A 194 -28.05 -0.39 24.23
C THR A 194 -27.35 0.60 23.31
N SER A 195 -27.11 0.24 22.05
CA SER A 195 -26.46 1.11 21.07
C SER A 195 -27.38 2.24 20.61
N PRO A 196 -26.88 3.47 20.39
CA PRO A 196 -27.64 4.55 19.76
C PRO A 196 -27.86 4.33 18.25
N ARG A 197 -27.24 3.30 17.65
CA ARG A 197 -27.40 2.92 16.25
C ARG A 197 -27.43 1.40 16.13
N ASN A 198 -28.49 0.86 15.53
CA ASN A 198 -28.61 -0.58 15.32
C ASN A 198 -27.52 -1.10 14.37
N ILE A 199 -26.97 -2.27 14.68
CA ILE A 199 -26.15 -3.08 13.79
C ILE A 199 -27.02 -4.11 13.06
N GLN A 200 -26.80 -4.30 11.77
CA GLN A 200 -27.46 -5.34 10.98
C GLN A 200 -26.59 -6.59 10.94
N TYR A 201 -27.16 -7.75 11.22
CA TYR A 201 -26.48 -9.03 11.09
C TYR A 201 -26.60 -9.58 9.65
N VAL A 202 -25.46 -9.89 9.04
CA VAL A 202 -25.36 -10.42 7.66
C VAL A 202 -24.62 -11.76 7.70
N GLY A 203 -25.37 -12.82 8.00
CA GLY A 203 -24.84 -14.18 8.07
C GLY A 203 -25.08 -14.98 6.79
N ALA A 204 -25.03 -16.31 6.91
CA ALA A 204 -25.16 -17.23 5.79
C ALA A 204 -26.41 -17.01 4.92
N LYS A 205 -27.56 -16.76 5.58
CA LYS A 205 -28.85 -16.59 4.91
C LYS A 205 -28.89 -15.27 4.14
N GLU A 206 -28.51 -14.17 4.79
CA GLU A 206 -28.52 -12.83 4.20
C GLU A 206 -27.54 -12.75 3.02
N GLN A 207 -26.36 -13.36 3.14
CA GLN A 207 -25.39 -13.43 2.03
C GLN A 207 -25.92 -14.29 0.87
N GLN A 208 -26.61 -15.41 1.13
CA GLN A 208 -27.26 -16.20 0.09
C GLN A 208 -28.38 -15.41 -0.61
N SER A 209 -29.19 -14.65 0.14
CA SER A 209 -30.23 -13.79 -0.46
C SER A 209 -29.64 -12.69 -1.33
N LEU A 210 -28.51 -12.08 -0.93
CA LEU A 210 -27.78 -11.13 -1.78
C LEU A 210 -27.26 -11.78 -3.06
N LEU A 211 -26.66 -12.97 -2.96
CA LEU A 211 -26.18 -13.76 -4.10
C LEU A 211 -27.33 -14.08 -5.08
N ASP A 212 -28.43 -14.62 -4.58
CA ASP A 212 -29.58 -15.02 -5.39
C ASP A 212 -30.22 -13.80 -6.08
N ALA A 213 -30.35 -12.67 -5.37
CA ALA A 213 -30.87 -11.44 -5.93
C ALA A 213 -29.97 -10.87 -7.03
N LEU A 214 -28.64 -10.90 -6.85
CA LEU A 214 -27.69 -10.47 -7.87
C LEU A 214 -27.74 -11.35 -9.12
N ILE A 215 -27.84 -12.68 -8.96
CA ILE A 215 -27.96 -13.61 -10.09
C ILE A 215 -29.30 -13.43 -10.81
N ALA A 216 -30.39 -13.19 -10.07
CA ALA A 216 -31.70 -12.94 -10.66
C ALA A 216 -31.72 -11.66 -11.49
N GLU A 217 -31.04 -10.61 -11.03
CA GLU A 217 -30.93 -9.33 -11.74
C GLU A 217 -29.94 -9.39 -12.92
N LEU A 218 -28.84 -10.14 -12.78
CA LEU A 218 -27.74 -10.21 -13.75
C LEU A 218 -27.39 -11.67 -14.10
N PRO A 219 -28.30 -12.44 -14.71
CA PRO A 219 -28.08 -13.87 -14.98
C PRO A 219 -26.88 -14.12 -15.93
N GLU A 220 -26.59 -13.19 -16.84
CA GLU A 220 -25.42 -13.24 -17.73
C GLU A 220 -24.08 -13.10 -17.00
N HIS A 221 -24.10 -12.68 -15.73
CA HIS A 221 -22.91 -12.48 -14.89
C HIS A 221 -22.81 -13.47 -13.73
N GLU A 222 -23.65 -14.52 -13.71
CA GLU A 222 -23.69 -15.52 -12.63
C GLU A 222 -22.32 -16.07 -12.27
N GLN A 223 -21.48 -16.43 -13.26
CA GLN A 223 -20.15 -16.96 -13.02
C GLN A 223 -19.29 -16.01 -12.18
N GLY A 224 -19.27 -14.72 -12.55
CA GLY A 224 -18.47 -13.71 -11.84
C GLY A 224 -19.04 -13.41 -10.45
N ILE A 225 -20.36 -13.36 -10.32
CA ILE A 225 -21.02 -13.16 -9.02
C ILE A 225 -20.69 -14.31 -8.07
N ARG A 226 -20.81 -15.57 -8.53
CA ARG A 226 -20.48 -16.74 -7.72
C ARG A 226 -19.00 -16.80 -7.35
N PHE A 227 -18.11 -16.46 -8.27
CA PHE A 227 -16.69 -16.37 -7.97
C PHE A 227 -16.43 -15.42 -6.79
N LEU A 228 -17.07 -14.26 -6.77
CA LEU A 228 -16.82 -13.23 -5.77
C LEU A 228 -17.43 -13.50 -4.38
N ILE A 229 -18.66 -14.02 -4.31
CA ILE A 229 -19.43 -14.05 -3.05
C ILE A 229 -20.13 -15.38 -2.72
N ASP A 230 -19.95 -16.45 -3.52
CA ASP A 230 -20.55 -17.75 -3.20
C ASP A 230 -19.76 -18.46 -2.09
N ARG A 231 -20.31 -18.43 -0.87
CA ARG A 231 -19.71 -19.07 0.30
C ARG A 231 -19.59 -20.58 0.15
N GLN A 232 -20.56 -21.24 -0.51
CA GLN A 232 -20.55 -22.70 -0.66
C GLN A 232 -19.40 -23.15 -1.55
N ARG A 233 -19.17 -22.41 -2.62
CA ARG A 233 -18.02 -22.61 -3.52
C ARG A 233 -16.69 -22.58 -2.75
N TRP A 234 -16.55 -21.67 -1.79
CA TRP A 234 -15.30 -21.42 -1.07
C TRP A 234 -15.22 -22.08 0.31
N ALA A 235 -16.14 -22.98 0.66
CA ALA A 235 -16.24 -23.57 2.00
C ALA A 235 -14.94 -24.20 2.54
N ASN A 236 -14.07 -24.71 1.65
CA ASN A 236 -12.80 -25.36 2.01
C ASN A 236 -11.59 -24.41 1.99
N HIS A 237 -11.76 -23.13 1.68
CA HIS A 237 -10.68 -22.15 1.54
C HIS A 237 -10.83 -21.05 2.57
N LYS A 238 -9.72 -20.49 3.05
CA LYS A 238 -9.77 -19.27 3.88
C LYS A 238 -10.28 -18.11 3.02
N SER A 239 -11.42 -17.51 3.41
CA SER A 239 -12.25 -16.59 2.63
C SER A 239 -12.07 -15.13 3.04
N TYR A 240 -10.82 -14.71 3.26
CA TYR A 240 -10.49 -13.38 3.79
C TYR A 240 -11.11 -12.23 2.98
N GLY A 241 -11.12 -12.34 1.65
CA GLY A 241 -11.64 -11.29 0.77
C GLY A 241 -13.13 -11.35 0.50
N LEU A 242 -13.78 -12.51 0.66
CA LEU A 242 -15.22 -12.67 0.41
C LEU A 242 -16.04 -11.72 1.31
N ALA A 243 -15.80 -11.74 2.62
CA ALA A 243 -16.49 -10.86 3.56
C ALA A 243 -16.24 -9.37 3.25
N ARG A 244 -15.03 -9.01 2.81
CA ARG A 244 -14.69 -7.65 2.39
C ARG A 244 -15.42 -7.24 1.10
N THR A 245 -15.56 -8.15 0.13
CA THR A 245 -16.37 -7.92 -1.07
C THR A 245 -17.84 -7.72 -0.72
N VAL A 246 -18.40 -8.48 0.23
CA VAL A 246 -19.76 -8.24 0.74
C VAL A 246 -19.87 -6.83 1.35
N CYS A 247 -18.89 -6.38 2.13
CA CYS A 247 -18.85 -5.01 2.65
C CYS A 247 -18.87 -3.96 1.52
N LEU A 248 -18.15 -4.19 0.41
CA LEU A 248 -18.17 -3.30 -0.76
C LEU A 248 -19.54 -3.28 -1.44
N LEU A 249 -20.20 -4.43 -1.61
CA LEU A 249 -21.53 -4.48 -2.22
C LEU A 249 -22.57 -3.76 -1.36
N LEU A 250 -22.49 -3.93 -0.04
CA LEU A 250 -23.35 -3.25 0.93
C LEU A 250 -23.02 -1.76 1.12
N SER A 251 -22.00 -1.20 0.47
CA SER A 251 -21.60 0.20 0.64
C SER A 251 -21.43 0.97 -0.66
N VAL A 252 -21.91 0.45 -1.80
CA VAL A 252 -21.80 1.14 -3.09
C VAL A 252 -22.42 2.54 -3.00
N GLY A 253 -21.65 3.59 -3.33
CA GLY A 253 -22.10 4.98 -3.23
C GLY A 253 -21.90 5.62 -1.85
N ARG A 254 -21.25 4.93 -0.91
CA ARG A 254 -21.03 5.35 0.47
C ARG A 254 -19.55 5.22 0.83
N ARG A 255 -19.16 5.84 1.94
CA ARG A 255 -17.87 5.56 2.58
C ARG A 255 -18.04 4.34 3.50
N ALA A 256 -17.06 3.45 3.52
CA ALA A 256 -17.06 2.25 4.35
C ALA A 256 -15.90 2.32 5.35
N ILE A 257 -16.14 1.94 6.60
CA ILE A 257 -15.08 1.66 7.58
C ILE A 257 -15.18 0.19 7.92
N VAL A 258 -14.17 -0.60 7.58
CA VAL A 258 -14.14 -2.04 7.78
C VAL A 258 -13.19 -2.37 8.92
N MET A 259 -13.68 -3.13 9.90
CA MET A 259 -12.96 -3.53 11.11
C MET A 259 -12.88 -5.06 11.18
N ASP A 260 -11.71 -5.57 11.50
CA ASP A 260 -11.54 -6.94 11.95
C ASP A 260 -12.16 -7.10 13.36
N ASP A 261 -12.72 -8.26 13.69
CA ASP A 261 -13.41 -8.53 14.96
C ASP A 261 -12.52 -8.51 16.21
N ASP A 262 -11.19 -8.64 16.07
CA ASP A 262 -10.22 -8.75 17.16
C ASP A 262 -9.54 -7.42 17.52
N VAL A 263 -10.04 -6.31 17.00
CA VAL A 263 -9.67 -4.97 17.45
C VAL A 263 -10.48 -4.51 18.66
N ILE A 264 -9.96 -3.51 19.37
CA ILE A 264 -10.72 -2.70 20.32
C ILE A 264 -11.03 -1.36 19.64
N CYS A 265 -12.28 -0.90 19.73
CA CYS A 265 -12.71 0.38 19.15
C CYS A 265 -12.19 1.57 19.97
N ALA A 266 -10.88 1.79 19.93
CA ALA A 266 -10.17 2.90 20.54
C ALA A 266 -9.03 3.33 19.63
N ALA A 267 -8.81 4.64 19.48
CA ALA A 267 -7.65 5.17 18.78
C ALA A 267 -6.59 5.58 19.80
N VAL A 268 -5.36 5.15 19.59
CA VAL A 268 -4.21 5.37 20.49
C VAL A 268 -3.15 6.18 19.74
N ASP A 269 -2.65 7.24 20.37
CA ASP A 269 -1.59 8.07 19.77
C ASP A 269 -0.31 7.25 19.53
N SER A 270 0.43 7.57 18.47
CA SER A 270 1.78 7.05 18.29
C SER A 270 2.65 7.39 19.52
N PRO A 271 3.37 6.40 20.11
CA PRO A 271 4.33 6.64 21.18
C PRO A 271 5.53 7.49 20.71
N HIS A 272 5.67 7.69 19.40
CA HIS A 272 6.73 8.46 18.77
C HIS A 272 6.18 9.58 17.89
N LYS A 273 5.04 10.15 18.29
CA LYS A 273 4.38 11.25 17.58
C LYS A 273 5.37 12.38 17.25
N ARG A 274 5.34 12.84 16.00
CA ARG A 274 6.15 13.94 15.47
C ARG A 274 5.23 14.93 14.77
N ASP A 275 5.64 16.20 14.78
CA ASP A 275 4.90 17.24 14.09
C ASP A 275 5.01 17.11 12.56
N GLY A 276 4.01 17.68 11.87
CA GLY A 276 3.94 17.74 10.42
C GLY A 276 3.32 16.49 9.78
N LEU A 277 3.59 16.31 8.49
CA LEU A 277 3.15 15.18 7.69
C LEU A 277 4.25 14.79 6.70
N ALA A 278 4.09 13.66 6.03
CA ALA A 278 5.02 13.21 5.00
C ALA A 278 4.32 12.79 3.70
N PHE A 279 5.05 12.90 2.59
CA PHE A 279 4.73 12.24 1.32
C PHE A 279 5.83 11.22 1.10
N SER A 280 5.60 9.98 1.56
CA SER A 280 6.64 8.97 1.59
C SER A 280 6.07 7.58 1.76
N ASP A 281 6.68 6.59 1.14
CA ASP A 281 6.42 5.17 1.40
C ASP A 281 7.36 4.63 2.50
N THR A 282 7.64 5.45 3.53
CA THR A 282 8.54 5.04 4.61
C THR A 282 7.95 3.85 5.36
N PRO A 283 8.75 2.80 5.63
CA PRO A 283 8.30 1.66 6.42
C PRO A 283 7.77 2.11 7.78
N ARG A 284 6.74 1.41 8.28
CA ARG A 284 6.21 1.62 9.63
C ARG A 284 7.33 1.50 10.68
N GLU A 285 7.28 2.37 11.66
CA GLU A 285 8.13 2.29 12.85
C GLU A 285 7.56 1.29 13.85
N VAL A 286 8.43 0.77 14.74
CA VAL A 286 8.08 -0.30 15.68
C VAL A 286 8.63 0.01 17.08
N ASP A 287 7.78 -0.18 18.10
CA ASP A 287 8.15 -0.21 19.51
C ASP A 287 7.67 -1.52 20.16
N PHE A 288 8.33 -1.93 21.24
CA PHE A 288 8.22 -3.28 21.81
C PHE A 288 7.76 -3.23 23.27
N TYR A 289 6.86 -4.14 23.64
CA TYR A 289 6.22 -4.18 24.94
C TYR A 289 6.29 -5.57 25.56
N ALA A 290 6.28 -5.63 26.89
CA ALA A 290 6.36 -6.90 27.62
C ALA A 290 5.02 -7.66 27.60
N SER A 291 3.89 -6.94 27.57
CA SER A 291 2.55 -7.51 27.65
C SER A 291 1.49 -6.52 27.17
N GLU A 292 0.25 -6.98 27.00
CA GLU A 292 -0.91 -6.09 26.78
C GLU A 292 -1.08 -5.06 27.92
N GLN A 293 -0.80 -5.43 29.17
CA GLN A 293 -0.87 -4.50 30.30
C GLN A 293 0.20 -3.40 30.19
N ASP A 294 1.41 -3.77 29.75
CA ASP A 294 2.50 -2.82 29.50
C ASP A 294 2.11 -1.83 28.41
N ILE A 295 1.55 -2.33 27.29
CA ILE A 295 0.98 -1.50 26.21
C ILE A 295 0.00 -0.47 26.78
N LEU A 296 -1.01 -0.92 27.52
CA LEU A 296 -2.07 -0.04 28.03
C LEU A 296 -1.54 0.98 29.04
N SER A 297 -0.47 0.66 29.77
CA SER A 297 0.14 1.57 30.75
C SER A 297 1.05 2.64 30.14
N ARG A 298 1.61 2.38 28.95
CA ARG A 298 2.61 3.23 28.28
C ARG A 298 2.06 4.03 27.10
N THR A 299 0.81 3.81 26.72
CA THR A 299 0.19 4.46 25.59
C THR A 299 -0.98 5.36 26.00
N ALA A 300 -1.23 6.40 25.20
CA ALA A 300 -2.28 7.38 25.45
C ALA A 300 -3.40 7.24 24.42
N LYS A 301 -4.65 7.16 24.90
CA LYS A 301 -5.82 7.22 24.01
C LYS A 301 -5.94 8.63 23.43
N THR A 302 -6.29 8.70 22.15
CA THR A 302 -6.68 9.95 21.51
C THR A 302 -8.02 10.45 22.06
N GLY A 303 -8.39 11.70 21.73
CA GLY A 303 -9.69 12.27 22.05
C GLY A 303 -10.85 11.80 21.16
N PHE A 304 -10.64 10.82 20.28
CA PHE A 304 -11.63 10.30 19.33
C PHE A 304 -11.58 8.77 19.22
N ASP A 305 -12.62 8.19 18.64
CA ASP A 305 -12.70 6.77 18.30
C ASP A 305 -12.21 6.52 16.85
N PRO A 306 -11.78 5.30 16.51
CA PRO A 306 -11.22 5.01 15.18
C PRO A 306 -12.23 5.21 14.05
N LEU A 307 -13.54 5.11 14.29
CA LEU A 307 -14.56 5.35 13.25
C LEU A 307 -14.59 6.83 12.86
N THR A 308 -14.60 7.72 13.85
CA THR A 308 -14.46 9.17 13.63
C THR A 308 -13.12 9.49 12.97
N GLY A 309 -12.03 8.87 13.45
CA GLY A 309 -10.68 9.09 12.95
C GLY A 309 -10.52 8.72 11.46
N HIS A 310 -11.05 7.56 11.03
CA HIS A 310 -11.03 7.18 9.61
C HIS A 310 -11.95 8.07 8.77
N ALA A 311 -13.16 8.38 9.24
CA ALA A 311 -14.15 9.15 8.48
C ALA A 311 -13.73 10.60 8.18
N GLN A 312 -12.82 11.19 8.96
CA GLN A 312 -12.55 12.63 8.91
C GLN A 312 -11.93 13.12 7.58
N CYS A 313 -11.05 12.31 6.96
CA CYS A 313 -10.39 12.64 5.69
C CYS A 313 -10.84 11.75 4.53
N LEU A 314 -11.54 10.65 4.80
CA LEU A 314 -11.96 9.71 3.77
C LEU A 314 -12.95 10.37 2.79
N GLY A 315 -12.58 10.37 1.51
CA GLY A 315 -13.31 11.01 0.41
C GLY A 315 -13.02 12.49 0.22
N LEU A 316 -12.22 13.12 1.09
CA LEU A 316 -11.82 14.51 0.89
C LEU A 316 -10.81 14.64 -0.27
N PRO A 317 -10.80 15.75 -1.00
CA PRO A 317 -9.69 16.14 -1.86
C PRO A 317 -8.47 16.49 -1.00
N MET A 318 -7.28 16.25 -1.52
CA MET A 318 -6.01 16.36 -0.81
C MET A 318 -5.82 17.72 -0.12
N ALA A 319 -6.16 18.83 -0.78
CA ALA A 319 -6.04 20.15 -0.18
C ALA A 319 -6.89 20.30 1.10
N GLN A 320 -8.10 19.72 1.11
CA GLN A 320 -8.96 19.73 2.29
C GLN A 320 -8.46 18.74 3.37
N ALA A 321 -7.95 17.58 2.97
CA ALA A 321 -7.33 16.63 3.89
C ALA A 321 -6.10 17.24 4.60
N LEU A 322 -5.25 17.97 3.86
CA LEU A 322 -4.13 18.72 4.40
C LEU A 322 -4.60 19.72 5.47
N GLN A 323 -5.62 20.53 5.16
CA GLN A 323 -6.20 21.47 6.13
C GLN A 323 -6.78 20.76 7.37
N LYS A 324 -7.45 19.61 7.17
CA LYS A 324 -7.99 18.80 8.28
C LYS A 324 -6.93 18.21 9.18
N LEU A 325 -5.77 17.87 8.63
CA LEU A 325 -4.59 17.43 9.38
C LEU A 325 -3.80 18.60 9.98
N GLY A 326 -4.31 19.82 9.91
CA GLY A 326 -3.67 21.02 10.47
C GLY A 326 -2.57 21.62 9.60
N MET A 327 -2.39 21.14 8.37
CA MET A 327 -1.42 21.68 7.42
C MET A 327 -2.00 22.87 6.66
N THR A 328 -1.88 24.06 7.23
CA THR A 328 -2.37 25.31 6.60
C THR A 328 -1.37 25.97 5.65
N ASP A 329 -0.08 25.61 5.75
CA ASP A 329 1.00 26.21 4.95
C ASP A 329 2.01 25.12 4.54
N LEU A 330 1.71 24.42 3.44
CA LEU A 330 2.60 23.42 2.89
C LEU A 330 3.78 24.10 2.18
N ARG A 331 4.96 23.97 2.79
CA ARG A 331 6.25 24.47 2.26
C ARG A 331 7.16 23.36 1.76
N GLU A 332 8.18 23.74 0.99
CA GLU A 332 9.12 22.81 0.34
C GLU A 332 9.76 21.80 1.29
N HIS A 333 10.14 22.19 2.50
CA HIS A 333 10.78 21.28 3.45
C HIS A 333 9.92 20.05 3.84
N HIS A 334 8.59 20.11 3.67
CA HIS A 334 7.70 18.95 3.85
C HIS A 334 7.81 17.92 2.73
N LEU A 335 8.36 18.33 1.58
CA LEU A 335 8.65 17.45 0.45
C LEU A 335 10.07 16.89 0.51
N GLN A 336 10.88 17.26 1.50
CA GLN A 336 12.23 16.72 1.65
C GLN A 336 12.18 15.19 1.65
N ASP A 337 12.96 14.59 0.77
CA ASP A 337 13.03 13.14 0.55
C ASP A 337 11.77 12.47 -0.03
N ALA A 338 10.74 13.24 -0.40
CA ALA A 338 9.59 12.75 -1.16
C ALA A 338 9.98 12.43 -2.62
N ASN A 339 9.43 11.36 -3.18
CA ASN A 339 9.77 10.92 -4.54
C ASN A 339 8.79 11.50 -5.56
N ALA A 340 9.28 12.37 -6.46
CA ALA A 340 8.45 13.03 -7.44
C ALA A 340 7.73 12.08 -8.41
N ALA A 341 8.21 10.85 -8.60
CA ALA A 341 7.57 9.86 -9.46
C ALA A 341 6.09 9.70 -9.12
N TYR A 342 5.73 9.56 -7.83
CA TYR A 342 4.32 9.44 -7.46
C TYR A 342 3.65 10.78 -7.12
N LEU A 343 4.37 11.76 -6.55
CA LEU A 343 3.77 13.08 -6.26
C LEU A 343 3.30 13.78 -7.53
N ASN A 344 3.92 13.49 -8.69
CA ASN A 344 3.52 14.02 -9.99
C ASN A 344 2.09 13.66 -10.39
N HIS A 345 1.52 12.60 -9.81
CA HIS A 345 0.14 12.18 -10.05
C HIS A 345 -0.86 12.83 -9.09
N TRP A 346 -0.40 13.62 -8.13
CA TRP A 346 -1.27 14.28 -7.15
C TRP A 346 -1.43 15.78 -7.39
N SER A 347 -2.62 16.24 -7.04
CA SER A 347 -3.02 17.65 -6.98
C SER A 347 -3.90 17.89 -5.75
N GLY A 348 -4.25 19.13 -5.46
CA GLY A 348 -5.16 19.42 -4.36
C GLY A 348 -6.55 18.83 -4.53
N ASP A 349 -6.94 18.43 -5.75
CA ASP A 349 -8.19 17.72 -6.06
C ASP A 349 -8.09 16.19 -5.97
N SER A 350 -6.89 15.65 -5.72
CA SER A 350 -6.70 14.20 -5.58
C SER A 350 -7.50 13.64 -4.39
N PRO A 351 -8.41 12.68 -4.59
CA PRO A 351 -9.24 12.16 -3.51
C PRO A 351 -8.47 11.21 -2.60
N ILE A 352 -8.80 11.23 -1.30
CA ILE A 352 -8.33 10.24 -0.33
C ILE A 352 -9.30 9.04 -0.36
N LEU A 353 -8.94 8.01 -1.13
CA LEU A 353 -9.82 6.83 -1.32
C LEU A 353 -9.65 5.77 -0.23
N VAL A 354 -8.48 5.71 0.40
CA VAL A 354 -8.21 4.77 1.48
C VAL A 354 -7.61 5.52 2.66
N THR A 355 -8.10 5.21 3.86
CA THR A 355 -7.45 5.62 5.11
C THR A 355 -7.07 4.39 5.91
N GLN A 356 -5.85 4.38 6.44
CA GLN A 356 -5.29 3.28 7.23
C GLN A 356 -4.62 3.83 8.50
N SER A 357 -4.42 2.96 9.49
CA SER A 357 -3.81 3.33 10.77
C SER A 357 -2.76 2.30 11.19
N GLY A 358 -1.98 2.64 12.21
CA GLY A 358 -1.07 1.68 12.84
C GLY A 358 -1.83 0.64 13.66
N THR A 359 -1.08 -0.34 14.17
CA THR A 359 -1.60 -1.39 15.04
C THR A 359 -0.85 -1.40 16.36
N LEU A 360 -1.57 -1.71 17.43
CA LEU A 360 -1.04 -1.83 18.79
C LEU A 360 -1.41 -3.21 19.35
N GLY A 361 -0.42 -4.08 19.55
CA GLY A 361 -0.60 -5.50 19.84
C GLY A 361 -0.03 -6.36 18.71
N ASP A 362 -0.77 -7.38 18.29
CA ASP A 362 -0.33 -8.27 17.22
C ASP A 362 -0.37 -7.52 15.87
N PRO A 363 0.67 -7.59 15.02
CA PRO A 363 0.71 -6.81 13.80
C PRO A 363 -0.06 -7.47 12.63
N GLY A 364 -0.64 -8.65 12.84
CA GLY A 364 -1.31 -9.42 11.80
C GLY A 364 -0.37 -10.19 10.87
N THR A 365 0.96 -10.01 10.98
CA THR A 365 1.95 -10.64 10.10
C THR A 365 2.02 -12.16 10.27
N SER A 366 2.36 -12.89 9.20
CA SER A 366 2.45 -14.35 9.20
C SER A 366 3.54 -14.92 10.12
N GLY A 367 4.59 -14.15 10.39
CA GLY A 367 5.67 -14.49 11.30
C GLY A 367 6.35 -13.25 11.87
N THR A 368 7.48 -13.44 12.57
CA THR A 368 8.27 -12.36 13.21
C THR A 368 9.61 -12.08 12.53
N HIS A 369 9.89 -12.72 11.39
CA HIS A 369 11.14 -12.54 10.64
C HIS A 369 11.38 -11.10 10.16
N TRP A 370 10.33 -10.30 9.97
CA TRP A 370 10.44 -8.88 9.61
C TRP A 370 11.18 -8.05 10.66
N ILE A 371 11.27 -8.52 11.93
CA ILE A 371 12.02 -7.85 13.00
C ILE A 371 13.50 -7.68 12.61
N TYR A 372 14.06 -8.63 11.84
CA TYR A 372 15.45 -8.57 11.42
C TYR A 372 15.76 -7.46 10.40
N THR A 373 14.72 -6.86 9.81
CA THR A 373 14.83 -5.83 8.77
C THR A 373 14.04 -4.57 9.15
N ILE A 374 13.98 -4.23 10.45
CA ILE A 374 13.37 -2.98 10.92
C ILE A 374 14.34 -1.79 10.80
N ALA A 375 13.78 -0.59 10.67
CA ALA A 375 14.54 0.64 10.57
C ALA A 375 15.50 0.86 11.78
N PRO A 376 16.59 1.62 11.62
CA PRO A 376 17.58 1.85 12.68
C PRO A 376 16.99 2.38 14.00
N ALA A 377 16.04 3.30 13.95
CA ALA A 377 15.36 3.80 15.15
C ALA A 377 14.62 2.70 15.90
N SER A 378 13.88 1.84 15.19
CA SER A 378 13.21 0.67 15.78
C SER A 378 14.20 -0.37 16.28
N THR A 379 15.35 -0.54 15.62
CA THR A 379 16.44 -1.41 16.09
C THR A 379 16.95 -0.94 17.45
N GLN A 380 17.19 0.36 17.62
CA GLN A 380 17.62 0.91 18.91
C GLN A 380 16.59 0.68 20.01
N ARG A 381 15.29 0.86 19.70
CA ARG A 381 14.19 0.59 20.65
C ARG A 381 14.12 -0.89 21.06
N LEU A 382 14.26 -1.81 20.09
CA LEU A 382 14.32 -3.24 20.37
C LEU A 382 15.48 -3.58 21.32
N LEU A 383 16.66 -3.02 21.10
CA LEU A 383 17.82 -3.31 21.94
C LEU A 383 17.71 -2.75 23.36
N ALA A 384 16.91 -1.69 23.53
CA ALA A 384 16.60 -1.14 24.84
C ALA A 384 15.41 -1.82 25.52
N SER A 385 14.68 -2.71 24.83
CA SER A 385 13.47 -3.32 25.38
C SER A 385 13.79 -4.47 26.35
N PRO A 386 12.96 -4.68 27.40
CA PRO A 386 13.13 -5.80 28.30
C PRO A 386 13.11 -7.14 27.56
N GLY A 387 14.16 -7.95 27.74
CA GLY A 387 14.29 -9.25 27.08
C GLY A 387 14.70 -9.21 25.61
N GLY A 388 14.92 -8.01 25.05
CA GLY A 388 15.55 -7.79 23.74
C GLY A 388 14.90 -8.56 22.59
N LEU A 389 15.75 -9.06 21.68
CA LEU A 389 15.32 -9.75 20.46
C LEU A 389 14.43 -10.96 20.76
N ASP A 390 14.81 -11.84 21.69
CA ASP A 390 14.06 -13.08 21.96
C ASP A 390 12.63 -12.79 22.43
N SER A 391 12.48 -11.84 23.36
CA SER A 391 11.15 -11.46 23.86
C SER A 391 10.31 -10.80 22.78
N ALA A 392 10.92 -9.94 21.95
CA ALA A 392 10.23 -9.37 20.80
C ALA A 392 9.74 -10.46 19.85
N LEU A 393 10.58 -11.44 19.50
CA LEU A 393 10.23 -12.52 18.58
C LEU A 393 9.12 -13.44 19.10
N ILE A 394 8.97 -13.61 20.42
CA ILE A 394 7.98 -14.49 21.07
C ILE A 394 6.64 -13.77 21.33
N ASN A 395 6.69 -12.60 21.96
CA ASN A 395 5.53 -12.03 22.65
C ASN A 395 4.53 -11.34 21.74
N ARG A 396 4.95 -10.89 20.55
CA ARG A 396 4.09 -10.23 19.55
C ARG A 396 3.28 -9.02 20.06
N HIS A 397 3.79 -8.32 21.07
CA HIS A 397 3.24 -7.09 21.61
C HIS A 397 4.03 -5.88 21.09
N TYR A 398 3.52 -5.26 20.02
CA TYR A 398 4.20 -4.13 19.38
C TYR A 398 3.29 -2.92 19.26
N TRP A 399 3.90 -1.75 19.14
CA TRP A 399 3.31 -0.69 18.34
C TRP A 399 3.95 -0.78 16.96
N MET A 400 3.16 -0.80 15.90
CA MET A 400 3.64 -0.75 14.52
C MET A 400 2.81 0.27 13.73
N GLY A 401 3.40 1.42 13.41
CA GLY A 401 2.65 2.52 12.78
C GLY A 401 3.55 3.68 12.33
N GLN A 402 2.93 4.81 12.03
CA GLN A 402 3.64 6.02 11.60
C GLN A 402 3.74 7.03 12.75
N PRO A 403 4.86 7.79 12.84
CA PRO A 403 5.03 8.84 13.84
C PRO A 403 4.30 10.14 13.47
N ARG A 404 3.88 10.29 12.23
CA ARG A 404 3.13 11.45 11.70
C ARG A 404 2.27 11.00 10.53
N PRO A 405 1.17 11.69 10.20
CA PRO A 405 0.34 11.31 9.06
C PRO A 405 1.16 11.32 7.76
N GLN A 406 0.92 10.36 6.89
CA GLN A 406 1.59 10.31 5.58
C GLN A 406 0.64 9.97 4.44
N PHE A 407 0.93 10.52 3.28
CA PHE A 407 0.27 10.15 2.03
C PHE A 407 1.14 9.18 1.23
N THR A 408 0.56 8.04 0.87
CA THR A 408 1.19 6.98 0.06
C THR A 408 0.33 6.67 -1.17
N LYS A 409 0.92 5.97 -2.16
CA LYS A 409 0.16 5.48 -3.32
C LYS A 409 -0.58 4.19 -3.03
N MET A 410 0.13 3.26 -2.41
CA MET A 410 -0.34 1.90 -2.23
C MET A 410 -0.85 1.72 -0.80
N ALA A 411 -2.04 1.11 -0.69
CA ALA A 411 -2.65 0.77 0.58
C ALA A 411 -2.20 -0.62 1.02
N VAL A 412 -1.65 -0.70 2.23
CA VAL A 412 -1.26 -1.98 2.85
C VAL A 412 -2.45 -2.60 3.59
N ILE A 413 -3.48 -1.78 3.91
CA ILE A 413 -4.72 -2.12 4.60
C ILE A 413 -4.47 -2.65 6.02
N SER A 414 -5.06 -2.00 7.02
CA SER A 414 -4.94 -2.35 8.44
C SER A 414 -6.21 -3.03 8.96
N GLN A 415 -6.13 -3.54 10.19
CA GLN A 415 -7.25 -4.16 10.90
C GLN A 415 -8.48 -3.24 11.01
N VAL A 416 -8.27 -1.92 10.92
CA VAL A 416 -9.34 -0.97 10.61
C VAL A 416 -8.93 -0.16 9.40
N THR A 417 -9.79 -0.11 8.38
CA THR A 417 -9.53 0.60 7.13
C THR A 417 -10.76 1.34 6.67
N GLY A 418 -10.60 2.60 6.26
CA GLY A 418 -11.63 3.38 5.59
C GLY A 418 -11.49 3.30 4.07
N LEU A 419 -12.59 3.09 3.36
CA LEU A 419 -12.70 2.95 1.91
C LEU A 419 -13.76 3.90 1.38
N ASP A 420 -13.42 4.78 0.44
CA ASP A 420 -14.41 5.62 -0.24
C ASP A 420 -15.04 4.86 -1.41
N ASN A 421 -16.04 4.05 -1.08
CA ASN A 421 -16.77 3.23 -2.05
C ASN A 421 -17.89 4.01 -2.78
N SER A 422 -17.87 5.35 -2.71
CA SER A 422 -18.59 6.19 -3.65
C SER A 422 -17.91 6.23 -5.03
N HIS A 423 -16.59 6.01 -5.05
CA HIS A 423 -15.82 5.79 -6.27
C HIS A 423 -15.88 4.33 -6.72
N LEU A 424 -15.46 4.03 -7.96
CA LEU A 424 -15.33 2.65 -8.45
C LEU A 424 -14.11 1.95 -7.83
N LEU A 425 -14.30 1.26 -6.72
CA LEU A 425 -13.28 0.38 -6.13
C LEU A 425 -13.38 -1.03 -6.77
N PRO A 426 -12.28 -1.77 -6.92
CA PRO A 426 -12.29 -3.16 -7.42
C PRO A 426 -12.86 -4.13 -6.37
N PRO A 427 -13.26 -5.37 -6.72
CA PRO A 427 -13.59 -6.38 -5.70
C PRO A 427 -12.32 -6.91 -5.02
N TYR A 428 -12.45 -7.53 -3.86
CA TYR A 428 -11.37 -8.34 -3.29
C TYR A 428 -11.32 -9.70 -3.97
N PHE A 429 -10.13 -10.28 -4.07
CA PHE A 429 -10.01 -11.69 -4.42
C PHE A 429 -10.62 -12.54 -3.27
N PRO A 430 -11.54 -13.48 -3.53
CA PRO A 430 -12.42 -14.03 -2.50
C PRO A 430 -11.71 -14.87 -1.42
N VAL A 431 -10.63 -15.55 -1.77
CA VAL A 431 -9.94 -16.53 -0.92
C VAL A 431 -8.43 -16.36 -0.94
N PHE A 432 -7.73 -17.06 -0.04
CA PHE A 432 -6.29 -16.95 0.19
C PHE A 432 -5.87 -15.61 0.80
N ARG A 433 -4.65 -15.59 1.33
CA ARG A 433 -4.08 -14.44 2.04
C ARG A 433 -3.39 -13.49 1.07
N GLY A 434 -3.45 -12.18 1.34
CA GLY A 434 -2.82 -11.13 0.53
C GLY A 434 -3.79 -10.49 -0.47
N GLU A 435 -5.08 -10.80 -0.34
CA GLU A 435 -6.17 -10.22 -1.09
C GLU A 435 -6.32 -8.71 -0.84
N ASP A 436 -5.93 -8.25 0.34
CA ASP A 436 -5.88 -6.86 0.76
C ASP A 436 -4.82 -6.07 0.00
N TYR A 437 -3.61 -6.62 -0.12
CA TYR A 437 -2.52 -6.05 -0.89
C TYR A 437 -2.85 -6.02 -2.38
N LEU A 438 -3.50 -7.07 -2.91
CA LEU A 438 -3.96 -7.09 -4.30
C LEU A 438 -5.06 -6.05 -4.56
N PHE A 439 -6.01 -5.91 -3.65
CA PHE A 439 -7.02 -4.85 -3.71
C PHE A 439 -6.36 -3.47 -3.72
N GLY A 440 -5.37 -3.21 -2.86
CA GLY A 440 -4.62 -1.96 -2.82
C GLY A 440 -3.99 -1.60 -4.17
N ALA A 441 -3.32 -2.57 -4.81
CA ALA A 441 -2.74 -2.39 -6.14
C ALA A 441 -3.79 -2.18 -7.24
N MET A 442 -4.92 -2.86 -7.18
CA MET A 442 -6.02 -2.63 -8.12
C MET A 442 -6.67 -1.26 -7.92
N VAL A 443 -6.76 -0.74 -6.69
CA VAL A 443 -7.22 0.63 -6.42
C VAL A 443 -6.28 1.65 -7.08
N GLU A 444 -4.96 1.48 -6.92
CA GLU A 444 -3.96 2.32 -7.59
C GLU A 444 -4.06 2.24 -9.12
N TYR A 445 -4.26 1.04 -9.67
CA TYR A 445 -4.45 0.85 -11.11
C TYR A 445 -5.66 1.62 -11.65
N LEU A 446 -6.78 1.58 -10.92
CA LEU A 446 -8.03 2.24 -11.28
C LEU A 446 -7.99 3.76 -11.03
N HIS A 447 -7.28 4.21 -9.99
CA HIS A 447 -7.22 5.61 -9.55
C HIS A 447 -5.78 6.06 -9.29
N PRO A 448 -4.92 6.14 -10.31
CA PRO A 448 -3.52 6.54 -10.12
C PRO A 448 -3.37 7.96 -9.59
N GLN A 449 -4.41 8.79 -9.63
CA GLN A 449 -4.45 10.15 -9.09
C GLN A 449 -4.99 10.22 -7.65
N ALA A 450 -5.49 9.13 -7.08
CA ALA A 450 -5.93 9.07 -5.70
C ALA A 450 -4.75 8.89 -4.74
N ALA A 451 -4.98 9.22 -3.48
CA ALA A 451 -4.03 9.01 -2.40
C ALA A 451 -4.59 8.09 -1.32
N VAL A 452 -3.66 7.44 -0.62
CA VAL A 452 -3.90 6.71 0.61
C VAL A 452 -3.37 7.56 1.75
N LEU A 453 -4.16 7.72 2.81
CA LEU A 453 -3.73 8.40 4.03
C LEU A 453 -3.46 7.36 5.11
N GLU A 454 -2.23 7.31 5.61
CA GLU A 454 -1.87 6.58 6.81
C GLU A 454 -1.75 7.54 7.99
N TYR A 455 -2.50 7.28 9.05
CA TYR A 455 -2.51 8.11 10.25
C TYR A 455 -1.37 7.79 11.22
N ASP A 456 -1.12 8.75 12.13
CA ASP A 456 -0.17 8.69 13.24
C ASP A 456 -0.76 8.16 14.56
N TRP A 457 -1.89 7.48 14.47
CA TRP A 457 -2.52 6.78 15.57
C TRP A 457 -2.74 5.32 15.18
N SER A 458 -3.06 4.50 16.17
CA SER A 458 -3.16 3.06 16.02
C SER A 458 -4.41 2.51 16.68
N VAL A 459 -4.86 1.36 16.23
CA VAL A 459 -5.93 0.59 16.87
C VAL A 459 -5.34 -0.55 17.69
N PRO A 460 -5.82 -0.78 18.92
CA PRO A 460 -5.45 -1.97 19.66
C PRO A 460 -6.01 -3.22 18.98
N HIS A 461 -5.17 -4.22 18.77
CA HIS A 461 -5.50 -5.46 18.09
C HIS A 461 -4.92 -6.65 18.88
N PHE A 462 -5.82 -7.42 19.49
CA PHE A 462 -5.50 -8.46 20.47
C PHE A 462 -6.25 -9.75 20.11
N PRO A 463 -5.76 -10.56 19.16
CA PRO A 463 -6.42 -11.81 18.77
C PRO A 463 -6.80 -12.68 19.98
N VAL A 464 -8.03 -13.20 19.99
CA VAL A 464 -8.51 -14.07 21.09
C VAL A 464 -7.63 -15.32 21.20
N ASP A 465 -7.31 -15.92 20.05
CA ASP A 465 -6.31 -16.96 19.94
C ASP A 465 -4.94 -16.31 19.69
N ALA A 466 -4.19 -16.09 20.77
CA ALA A 466 -2.88 -15.46 20.70
C ALA A 466 -1.96 -16.24 19.75
N ARG A 467 -1.43 -15.56 18.74
CA ARG A 467 -0.40 -16.13 17.86
C ARG A 467 0.89 -16.24 18.66
N GLN A 468 1.48 -17.42 18.68
CA GLN A 468 2.80 -17.58 19.29
C GLN A 468 3.89 -17.16 18.31
N GLY A 469 4.77 -16.29 18.77
CA GLY A 469 6.05 -16.06 18.12
C GLY A 469 7.03 -17.22 18.34
N SER A 470 8.20 -17.13 17.74
CA SER A 470 9.26 -18.14 17.89
C SER A 470 10.63 -17.47 17.78
N THR A 471 11.61 -17.97 18.53
CA THR A 471 13.02 -17.62 18.37
C THR A 471 13.70 -18.43 17.26
N ASP A 472 13.10 -19.55 16.84
CA ASP A 472 13.56 -20.38 15.71
C ASP A 472 13.10 -19.78 14.37
N ASN A 473 13.53 -18.56 14.09
CA ASN A 473 13.29 -17.93 12.80
C ASN A 473 14.37 -18.34 11.81
N LYS A 474 13.96 -19.09 10.78
CA LYS A 474 14.84 -19.48 9.69
C LYS A 474 15.26 -18.24 8.88
N PRO A 475 16.55 -18.11 8.51
CA PRO A 475 17.00 -17.11 7.55
C PRO A 475 16.18 -17.14 6.27
N ALA A 476 16.09 -16.00 5.59
CA ALA A 476 15.38 -15.93 4.32
C ALA A 476 15.97 -16.95 3.34
N THR A 477 15.12 -17.72 2.68
CA THR A 477 15.55 -18.72 1.66
C THR A 477 15.79 -18.07 0.30
N GLY A 478 15.16 -16.91 0.06
CA GLY A 478 15.09 -16.27 -1.26
C GLY A 478 14.21 -17.00 -2.26
N LYS A 479 13.49 -18.06 -1.88
CA LYS A 479 12.69 -18.90 -2.79
C LYS A 479 11.19 -18.71 -2.57
N GLY A 480 10.41 -18.84 -3.65
CA GLY A 480 8.94 -18.86 -3.59
C GLY A 480 8.26 -17.52 -3.35
N ASN A 481 9.01 -16.41 -3.35
CA ASN A 481 8.45 -15.08 -3.18
C ASN A 481 7.80 -14.60 -4.49
N ILE A 482 6.48 -14.40 -4.46
CA ILE A 482 5.72 -13.78 -5.55
C ILE A 482 4.88 -12.63 -5.00
N ASN A 483 4.79 -11.55 -5.78
CA ASN A 483 3.98 -10.39 -5.44
C ASN A 483 3.01 -10.06 -6.59
N PHE A 484 1.79 -10.57 -6.53
CA PHE A 484 0.78 -10.31 -7.56
C PHE A 484 0.39 -8.83 -7.65
N SER A 485 0.44 -8.10 -6.54
CA SER A 485 0.21 -6.65 -6.53
C SER A 485 1.23 -5.91 -7.38
N LYS A 486 2.51 -6.32 -7.32
CA LYS A 486 3.57 -5.74 -8.15
C LYS A 486 3.26 -5.91 -9.65
N TYR A 487 2.82 -7.09 -10.06
CA TYR A 487 2.43 -7.34 -11.45
C TYR A 487 1.36 -6.34 -11.94
N VAL A 488 0.40 -5.99 -11.07
CA VAL A 488 -0.64 -4.99 -11.34
C VAL A 488 -0.06 -3.57 -11.36
N THR A 489 0.71 -3.17 -10.34
CA THR A 489 1.26 -1.80 -10.24
C THR A 489 2.23 -1.50 -11.38
N ASP A 490 3.06 -2.45 -11.81
CA ASP A 490 4.00 -2.29 -12.94
C ASP A 490 3.31 -2.03 -14.28
N ARG A 491 2.03 -2.40 -14.38
CA ARG A 491 1.22 -2.23 -15.59
C ARG A 491 0.23 -1.07 -15.45
N THR A 492 0.33 -0.28 -14.38
CA THR A 492 -0.50 0.90 -14.18
C THR A 492 -0.12 1.97 -15.19
N VAL A 493 -1.13 2.41 -15.95
CA VAL A 493 -1.02 3.50 -16.94
C VAL A 493 -1.31 4.81 -16.21
N TYR A 494 -0.31 5.67 -15.96
CA TYR A 494 -0.48 6.87 -15.13
C TYR A 494 -1.03 8.10 -15.89
N GLU A 495 -1.32 7.95 -17.17
CA GLU A 495 -1.87 8.98 -18.02
C GLU A 495 -3.25 9.46 -17.53
N ALA A 496 -3.40 10.78 -17.45
CA ALA A 496 -4.66 11.41 -17.07
C ALA A 496 -5.74 11.23 -18.15
N GLY A 497 -7.01 11.37 -17.76
CA GLY A 497 -8.16 11.35 -18.69
C GLY A 497 -8.73 9.97 -18.99
N ILE A 498 -8.08 8.88 -18.57
CA ILE A 498 -8.62 7.52 -18.70
C ILE A 498 -9.54 7.23 -17.51
N SER A 499 -10.80 6.90 -17.77
CA SER A 499 -11.80 6.63 -16.73
C SER A 499 -11.47 5.37 -15.90
N PRO A 500 -11.90 5.29 -14.63
CA PRO A 500 -11.76 4.08 -13.82
C PRO A 500 -12.44 2.84 -14.43
N VAL A 501 -13.56 3.01 -15.15
CA VAL A 501 -14.26 1.90 -15.84
C VAL A 501 -13.38 1.35 -16.96
N THR A 502 -12.79 2.21 -17.78
CA THR A 502 -11.85 1.79 -18.85
C THR A 502 -10.62 1.10 -18.26
N ARG A 503 -10.09 1.61 -17.15
CA ARG A 503 -8.98 0.97 -16.43
C ARG A 503 -9.36 -0.42 -15.94
N LEU A 504 -10.52 -0.57 -15.31
CA LEU A 504 -11.01 -1.87 -14.86
C LEU A 504 -11.17 -2.86 -16.03
N GLN A 505 -11.66 -2.42 -17.18
CA GLN A 505 -11.75 -3.25 -18.40
C GLN A 505 -10.36 -3.67 -18.90
N ASN A 506 -9.37 -2.77 -18.89
CA ASN A 506 -7.99 -3.09 -19.24
C ASN A 506 -7.39 -4.11 -18.27
N LEU A 507 -7.63 -3.94 -16.96
CA LEU A 507 -7.20 -4.89 -15.94
C LEU A 507 -7.86 -6.26 -16.14
N ALA A 508 -9.15 -6.30 -16.46
CA ALA A 508 -9.86 -7.53 -16.79
C ALA A 508 -9.23 -8.23 -18.01
N ALA A 509 -8.88 -7.47 -19.06
CA ALA A 509 -8.21 -8.00 -20.25
C ALA A 509 -6.78 -8.53 -19.94
N LEU A 510 -6.01 -7.83 -19.11
CA LEU A 510 -4.70 -8.28 -18.64
C LEU A 510 -4.80 -9.60 -17.86
N THR A 511 -5.75 -9.69 -16.93
CA THR A 511 -6.02 -10.91 -16.16
C THR A 511 -6.52 -12.05 -17.07
N LYS A 512 -7.33 -11.74 -18.09
CA LYS A 512 -7.77 -12.72 -19.08
C LYS A 512 -6.59 -13.26 -19.88
N ALA A 513 -5.66 -12.40 -20.30
CA ALA A 513 -4.46 -12.81 -21.02
C ALA A 513 -3.60 -13.77 -20.18
N LEU A 514 -3.46 -13.56 -18.86
CA LEU A 514 -2.79 -14.51 -17.97
C LEU A 514 -3.44 -15.91 -18.00
N SER A 515 -4.77 -15.98 -18.07
CA SER A 515 -5.49 -17.26 -18.17
C SER A 515 -5.28 -18.01 -19.49
N GLU A 516 -4.88 -17.30 -20.55
CA GLU A 516 -4.65 -17.85 -21.89
C GLU A 516 -3.17 -18.07 -22.21
N THR A 517 -2.29 -17.44 -21.44
CA THR A 517 -0.83 -17.51 -21.61
C THR A 517 -0.33 -18.95 -21.52
N SER A 518 0.66 -19.28 -22.36
CA SER A 518 1.23 -20.61 -22.39
C SER A 518 1.89 -20.95 -21.04
N LYS A 519 1.94 -22.24 -20.69
CA LYS A 519 2.54 -22.70 -19.43
C LYS A 519 4.00 -22.26 -19.29
N GLN A 520 4.74 -22.30 -20.40
CA GLN A 520 6.14 -21.88 -20.45
C GLN A 520 6.32 -20.36 -20.24
N ASP A 521 5.43 -19.56 -20.82
CA ASP A 521 5.48 -18.10 -20.66
C ASP A 521 5.04 -17.68 -19.26
N LEU A 522 4.06 -18.35 -18.65
CA LEU A 522 3.69 -18.15 -17.24
C LEU A 522 4.86 -18.47 -16.30
N LEU A 523 5.60 -19.55 -16.55
CA LEU A 523 6.81 -19.86 -15.80
C LEU A 523 7.89 -18.79 -15.98
N THR A 524 8.00 -18.21 -17.18
CA THR A 524 8.94 -17.12 -17.46
C THR A 524 8.56 -15.85 -16.70
N ILE A 525 7.28 -15.49 -16.68
CA ILE A 525 6.75 -14.38 -15.87
C ILE A 525 7.05 -14.64 -14.39
N TYR A 526 6.67 -15.81 -13.86
CA TYR A 526 6.94 -16.19 -12.47
C TYR A 526 8.43 -16.04 -12.11
N ARG A 527 9.33 -16.60 -12.92
CA ARG A 527 10.77 -16.53 -12.69
C ARG A 527 11.32 -15.10 -12.75
N THR A 528 10.74 -14.25 -13.59
CA THR A 528 11.10 -12.83 -13.67
C THR A 528 10.71 -12.11 -12.37
N GLU A 529 9.47 -12.30 -11.90
CA GLU A 529 9.01 -11.70 -10.64
C GLU A 529 9.82 -12.20 -9.43
N VAL A 530 10.16 -13.50 -9.39
CA VAL A 530 11.03 -14.05 -8.32
C VAL A 530 12.43 -13.43 -8.37
N ALA A 531 13.02 -13.29 -9.56
CA ALA A 531 14.36 -12.72 -9.70
C ALA A 531 14.41 -11.24 -9.27
N GLU A 532 13.39 -10.46 -9.62
CA GLU A 532 13.26 -9.07 -9.18
C GLU A 532 13.08 -8.97 -7.67
N ALA A 533 12.22 -9.80 -7.08
CA ALA A 533 12.03 -9.86 -5.62
C ALA A 533 13.31 -10.28 -4.88
N GLN A 534 14.08 -11.23 -5.43
CA GLN A 534 15.40 -11.62 -4.90
C GLN A 534 16.40 -10.47 -4.98
N GLY A 535 16.42 -9.73 -6.09
CA GLY A 535 17.27 -8.54 -6.26
C GLY A 535 16.99 -7.46 -5.22
N GLU A 536 15.71 -7.10 -5.05
CA GLU A 536 15.28 -6.13 -4.05
C GLU A 536 15.59 -6.61 -2.62
N GLN A 537 15.34 -7.89 -2.32
CA GLN A 537 15.64 -8.46 -1.01
C GLN A 537 17.14 -8.43 -0.72
N LEU A 538 17.99 -8.76 -1.70
CA LEU A 538 19.45 -8.73 -1.56
C LEU A 538 19.98 -7.31 -1.34
N GLU A 539 19.45 -6.33 -2.07
CA GLU A 539 19.78 -4.92 -1.89
C GLU A 539 19.42 -4.46 -0.46
N ASN A 540 18.19 -4.74 -0.02
CA ASN A 540 17.71 -4.38 1.31
C ASN A 540 18.54 -5.03 2.43
N LEU A 541 18.78 -6.35 2.35
CA LEU A 541 19.61 -7.06 3.34
C LEU A 541 21.05 -6.51 3.38
N SER A 542 21.63 -6.22 2.22
CA SER A 542 22.97 -5.62 2.11
C SER A 542 23.01 -4.21 2.72
N ALA A 543 21.98 -3.40 2.50
CA ALA A 543 21.85 -2.08 3.12
C ALA A 543 21.78 -2.19 4.65
N TYR A 544 21.00 -3.15 5.18
CA TYR A 544 20.94 -3.40 6.62
C TYR A 544 22.29 -3.82 7.20
N MET A 545 23.06 -4.67 6.52
CA MET A 545 24.41 -5.04 6.97
C MET A 545 25.37 -3.84 7.03
N LYS A 546 25.23 -2.88 6.10
CA LYS A 546 26.12 -1.71 5.98
C LYS A 546 25.73 -0.51 6.84
N ASN A 547 24.53 -0.48 7.41
CA ASN A 547 23.99 0.71 8.08
C ASN A 547 24.64 1.05 9.45
N GLY A 548 25.58 0.24 9.94
CA GLY A 548 26.33 0.50 11.18
C GLY A 548 25.52 0.42 12.48
N ALA A 549 24.26 0.01 12.43
CA ALA A 549 23.46 -0.16 13.65
C ALA A 549 24.03 -1.32 14.50
N PRO A 550 24.22 -1.12 15.82
CA PRO A 550 24.67 -2.20 16.70
C PRO A 550 23.62 -3.32 16.69
N ARG A 551 24.04 -4.58 16.58
CA ARG A 551 23.13 -5.75 16.55
C ARG A 551 23.76 -6.93 17.29
N PRO A 552 22.96 -7.78 17.96
CA PRO A 552 23.45 -9.02 18.56
C PRO A 552 23.99 -9.96 17.49
N GLU A 553 24.90 -10.85 17.86
CA GLU A 553 25.55 -11.78 16.93
C GLU A 553 24.54 -12.64 16.17
N VAL A 554 23.52 -13.20 16.84
CA VAL A 554 22.47 -14.01 16.22
C VAL A 554 21.72 -13.27 15.10
N TRP A 555 21.51 -11.96 15.23
CA TRP A 555 20.90 -11.13 14.20
C TRP A 555 21.86 -10.96 13.02
N GLN A 556 23.14 -10.67 13.28
CA GLN A 556 24.14 -10.56 12.22
C GLN A 556 24.27 -11.86 11.44
N THR A 557 24.29 -13.01 12.13
CA THR A 557 24.28 -14.34 11.53
C THR A 557 23.03 -14.56 10.68
N TYR A 558 21.84 -14.17 11.16
CA TYR A 558 20.61 -14.24 10.38
C TYR A 558 20.70 -13.44 9.07
N LEU A 559 21.18 -12.20 9.12
CA LEU A 559 21.32 -11.34 7.94
C LEU A 559 22.34 -11.91 6.96
N GLN A 560 23.50 -12.36 7.45
CA GLN A 560 24.54 -12.95 6.62
C GLN A 560 24.04 -14.22 5.93
N GLN A 561 23.43 -15.15 6.66
CA GLN A 561 22.86 -16.37 6.10
C GLN A 561 21.73 -16.07 5.11
N SER A 562 20.92 -15.04 5.37
CA SER A 562 19.87 -14.60 4.44
C SER A 562 20.47 -14.07 3.13
N VAL A 563 21.54 -13.28 3.18
CA VAL A 563 22.26 -12.81 1.99
C VAL A 563 22.85 -13.98 1.20
N GLU A 564 23.49 -14.93 1.88
CA GLU A 564 24.06 -16.13 1.27
C GLU A 564 22.98 -16.99 0.59
N ASN A 565 21.88 -17.26 1.30
CA ASN A 565 20.76 -18.04 0.79
C ASN A 565 20.10 -17.39 -0.42
N VAL A 566 19.79 -16.09 -0.35
CA VAL A 566 19.18 -15.35 -1.48
C VAL A 566 20.13 -15.35 -2.68
N SER A 567 21.43 -15.11 -2.46
CA SER A 567 22.44 -15.16 -3.52
C SER A 567 22.52 -16.54 -4.17
N GLN A 568 22.46 -17.62 -3.38
CA GLN A 568 22.44 -18.99 -3.89
C GLN A 568 21.13 -19.30 -4.64
N ALA A 569 19.99 -18.84 -4.13
CA ALA A 569 18.68 -19.03 -4.77
C ALA A 569 18.64 -18.40 -6.17
N MET A 570 19.24 -17.20 -6.35
CA MET A 570 19.36 -16.53 -7.64
C MET A 570 20.17 -17.33 -8.68
N GLN A 571 21.03 -18.26 -8.26
CA GLN A 571 21.80 -19.14 -9.15
C GLN A 571 21.03 -20.40 -9.57
N THR A 572 19.81 -20.58 -9.07
CA THR A 572 18.96 -21.74 -9.35
C THR A 572 17.65 -21.32 -10.01
N VAL A 573 17.09 -22.19 -10.85
CA VAL A 573 15.79 -21.93 -11.49
C VAL A 573 14.70 -21.95 -10.41
N ALA A 574 13.92 -20.87 -10.30
CA ALA A 574 12.80 -20.80 -9.38
C ALA A 574 11.74 -21.87 -9.70
N ASN A 575 11.32 -22.60 -8.67
CA ASN A 575 10.31 -23.66 -8.76
C ASN A 575 8.98 -23.16 -8.18
N LEU A 576 7.85 -23.51 -8.79
CA LEU A 576 6.53 -23.12 -8.26
C LEU A 576 6.25 -23.78 -6.90
N LYS A 577 6.80 -24.97 -6.63
CA LYS A 577 6.65 -25.65 -5.34
C LYS A 577 7.40 -24.97 -4.19
N ASP A 578 8.27 -24.00 -4.49
CA ASP A 578 8.90 -23.19 -3.45
C ASP A 578 7.92 -22.17 -2.84
N ILE A 579 6.78 -21.89 -3.49
CA ILE A 579 5.76 -20.96 -2.97
C ILE A 579 5.21 -21.50 -1.65
N PRO A 580 5.28 -20.71 -0.55
CA PRO A 580 4.81 -21.15 0.76
C PRO A 580 3.33 -21.57 0.74
N GLY A 581 3.04 -22.75 1.29
CA GLY A 581 1.68 -23.26 1.42
C GLY A 581 1.22 -24.16 0.27
N ILE A 582 2.00 -24.32 -0.79
CA ILE A 582 1.73 -25.33 -1.83
C ILE A 582 2.04 -26.72 -1.26
N PRO A 583 1.09 -27.67 -1.29
CA PRO A 583 1.34 -29.04 -0.81
C PRO A 583 2.34 -29.78 -1.68
N ASP A 584 3.18 -30.64 -1.08
CA ASP A 584 4.15 -31.47 -1.83
C ASP A 584 3.48 -32.39 -2.86
N SER A 585 2.20 -32.72 -2.66
CA SER A 585 1.40 -33.54 -3.58
C SER A 585 0.94 -32.79 -4.84
N TYR A 586 1.09 -31.46 -4.90
CA TYR A 586 0.74 -30.69 -6.08
C TYR A 586 1.86 -30.80 -7.12
N GLU A 587 1.45 -31.16 -8.33
CA GLU A 587 2.33 -31.11 -9.50
C GLU A 587 2.37 -29.68 -10.05
N GLU A 588 3.53 -29.27 -10.59
CA GLU A 588 3.72 -27.94 -11.20
C GLU A 588 2.61 -27.63 -12.22
N GLN A 589 2.20 -28.67 -12.95
CA GLN A 589 1.16 -28.58 -13.93
C GLN A 589 -0.20 -28.19 -13.35
N GLY A 590 -0.57 -28.76 -12.20
CA GLY A 590 -1.82 -28.46 -11.51
C GLY A 590 -1.85 -27.03 -10.98
N ILE A 591 -0.72 -26.54 -10.45
CA ILE A 591 -0.58 -25.17 -9.94
C ILE A 591 -0.86 -24.15 -11.06
N LEU A 592 -0.27 -24.36 -12.23
CA LEU A 592 -0.49 -23.48 -13.39
C LEU A 592 -1.92 -23.53 -13.91
N GLU A 593 -2.55 -24.70 -13.91
CA GLU A 593 -3.93 -24.87 -14.35
C GLU A 593 -4.92 -24.19 -13.40
N GLU A 594 -4.69 -24.32 -12.08
CA GLU A 594 -5.46 -23.61 -11.07
C GLU A 594 -5.28 -22.09 -11.18
N PHE A 595 -4.04 -21.61 -11.34
CA PHE A 595 -3.77 -20.18 -11.55
C PHE A 595 -4.51 -19.63 -12.77
N ARG A 596 -4.50 -20.36 -13.90
CA ARG A 596 -5.21 -19.96 -15.13
C ARG A 596 -6.72 -19.96 -14.92
N ALA A 597 -7.27 -20.95 -14.21
CA ALA A 597 -8.69 -21.00 -13.88
C ALA A 597 -9.10 -19.78 -13.05
N HIS A 598 -8.43 -19.52 -11.93
CA HIS A 598 -8.69 -18.36 -11.08
C HIS A 598 -8.52 -17.04 -11.83
N SER A 599 -7.50 -16.91 -12.68
CA SER A 599 -7.30 -15.72 -13.53
C SER A 599 -8.47 -15.52 -14.51
N SER A 600 -8.95 -16.60 -15.15
CA SER A 600 -10.08 -16.50 -16.07
C SER A 600 -11.35 -16.03 -15.35
N GLU A 601 -11.61 -16.55 -14.16
CA GLU A 601 -12.82 -16.22 -13.40
C GLU A 601 -12.76 -14.83 -12.77
N LEU A 602 -11.58 -14.42 -12.30
CA LEU A 602 -11.35 -13.04 -11.87
C LEU A 602 -11.56 -12.07 -13.03
N ALA A 603 -11.08 -12.38 -14.23
CA ALA A 603 -11.30 -11.53 -15.41
C ALA A 603 -12.80 -11.37 -15.76
N VAL A 604 -13.57 -12.46 -15.69
CA VAL A 604 -15.03 -12.41 -15.86
C VAL A 604 -15.67 -11.54 -14.78
N SER A 605 -15.24 -11.71 -13.53
CA SER A 605 -15.75 -10.94 -12.38
C SER A 605 -15.45 -9.45 -12.50
N LEU A 606 -14.22 -9.07 -12.87
CA LEU A 606 -13.80 -7.68 -13.08
C LEU A 606 -14.58 -7.02 -14.22
N THR A 607 -14.90 -7.78 -15.27
CA THR A 607 -15.72 -7.29 -16.40
C THR A 607 -17.15 -6.99 -15.96
N ALA A 608 -17.75 -7.90 -15.18
CA ALA A 608 -19.12 -7.75 -14.67
C ALA A 608 -19.25 -6.75 -13.52
N TRP A 609 -18.14 -6.42 -12.86
CA TRP A 609 -18.13 -5.69 -11.59
C TRP A 609 -18.90 -4.35 -11.57
N PRO A 610 -18.83 -3.48 -12.59
CA PRO A 610 -19.64 -2.27 -12.61
C PRO A 610 -21.16 -2.54 -12.52
N ALA A 611 -21.66 -3.51 -13.26
CA ALA A 611 -23.07 -3.91 -13.25
C ALA A 611 -23.46 -4.54 -11.90
N ILE A 612 -22.60 -5.42 -11.37
CA ILE A 612 -22.80 -6.04 -10.05
C ILE A 612 -22.93 -4.97 -8.96
N ARG A 613 -22.09 -3.92 -8.98
CA ARG A 613 -22.17 -2.81 -8.01
C ARG A 613 -23.45 -2.00 -8.14
N GLU A 614 -23.88 -1.70 -9.36
CA GLU A 614 -25.12 -0.98 -9.62
C GLU A 614 -26.33 -1.75 -9.08
N ALA A 615 -26.45 -3.04 -9.41
CA ALA A 615 -27.48 -3.92 -8.90
C ALA A 615 -27.43 -4.04 -7.36
N ALA A 616 -26.24 -4.23 -6.78
CA ALA A 616 -26.06 -4.31 -5.34
C ALA A 616 -26.51 -3.03 -4.60
N ALA A 617 -26.31 -1.85 -5.19
CA ALA A 617 -26.77 -0.59 -4.61
C ALA A 617 -28.30 -0.52 -4.51
N ALA A 618 -29.02 -1.05 -5.51
CA ALA A 618 -30.48 -1.13 -5.52
C ALA A 618 -30.98 -2.20 -4.52
N ILE A 619 -30.42 -3.40 -4.58
CA ILE A 619 -30.76 -4.53 -3.70
C ILE A 619 -30.54 -4.15 -2.23
N THR A 620 -29.38 -3.58 -1.89
CA THR A 620 -29.06 -3.19 -0.51
C THR A 620 -30.04 -2.14 0.02
N ARG A 621 -30.48 -1.20 -0.83
CA ARG A 621 -31.48 -0.20 -0.43
C ARG A 621 -32.81 -0.88 -0.09
N GLN A 622 -33.26 -1.81 -0.94
CA GLN A 622 -34.49 -2.58 -0.70
C GLN A 622 -34.38 -3.39 0.59
N LEU A 623 -33.28 -4.12 0.81
CA LEU A 623 -33.05 -4.91 2.02
C LEU A 623 -33.09 -4.08 3.32
N LEU A 624 -32.58 -2.85 3.27
CA LEU A 624 -32.62 -1.92 4.41
C LEU A 624 -34.02 -1.31 4.62
N GLU A 625 -34.75 -1.04 3.54
CA GLU A 625 -36.11 -0.45 3.60
C GLU A 625 -37.17 -1.48 4.02
N SER A 626 -37.04 -2.73 3.60
CA SER A 626 -37.95 -3.82 3.97
C SER A 626 -37.73 -4.36 5.38
N GLY A 627 -36.54 -4.13 5.96
CA GLY A 627 -36.12 -4.75 7.21
C GLY A 627 -35.80 -6.24 7.08
N ASP A 628 -35.47 -6.70 5.86
CA ASP A 628 -35.11 -8.10 5.60
C ASP A 628 -33.72 -8.46 6.13
N LEU A 629 -32.90 -7.45 6.48
CA LEU A 629 -31.70 -7.66 7.28
C LEU A 629 -32.10 -7.84 8.74
N THR A 630 -31.54 -8.87 9.37
CA THR A 630 -31.79 -9.17 10.77
C THR A 630 -31.20 -8.05 11.63
N PRO A 631 -32.02 -7.26 12.36
CA PRO A 631 -31.51 -6.31 13.33
C PRO A 631 -30.94 -7.02 14.56
#